data_AF-A0A101A7C0-F1
#
_entry.id   AF-A0A101A7C0-F1
#
_cell.length_a   1.000
_cell.length_b   1.000
_cell.length_c   1.000
_cell.angle_alpha   90.00
_cell.angle_beta   90.00
_cell.angle_gamma   90.00
#
_symmetry.space_group_name_H-M   'P 1'
#
loop_
_entity.id
_entity.type
_entity.pdbx_description
1 polymer ?
#
loop_
_entity_poly.entity_id
_entity_poly.type
_entity_poly.pdbx_seq_one_letter_code
_entity_poly.pdbx_strand_id
1 'polypeptide(L)'
;MEFNRRNFIAALSVATVGAVGLSRCAAGEQPRVSGVAASQVPAAASAGLLPPPPKSARIALPAGGVLSVLPGEGDLLALTVDDGVSSDVVRAYTQFAKDTGIRLTYFVNGIYRSWTDHADLLRPLVDDGQIQLANHTWSHPDLTKLPLVDVAEQFRRNHDFLWKTYGVDARPYFRPPYGATSPHVDKVSGDLGYTAGTLWSGSLEDHVWIPPAEVVRMAHKHFTAQTIVIGHLNHPPVTEVFGQLVDIVRTRRLRTVTLDDVFVRPPR
;
A
#
# COMPACT_ATOMS: atom_id res chain seq x y z
N MET A 1 27.45 8.59 46.43
CA MET A 1 28.93 8.72 46.50
C MET A 1 29.44 8.71 45.07
N GLU A 2 30.36 9.59 44.75
CA GLU A 2 30.84 9.85 43.38
C GLU A 2 32.16 9.11 43.07
N PHE A 3 32.80 9.52 41.96
CA PHE A 3 34.20 9.25 41.54
C PHE A 3 34.47 7.92 40.80
N ASN A 4 35.23 7.89 39.70
CA ASN A 4 35.69 9.00 38.83
C ASN A 4 36.04 8.51 37.41
N ARG A 5 36.17 9.44 36.44
CA ARG A 5 36.95 9.24 35.20
C ARG A 5 38.45 9.36 35.49
N ARG A 6 39.30 8.77 34.64
CA ARG A 6 40.65 9.32 34.33
C ARG A 6 41.17 8.81 32.98
N ASN A 7 42.05 9.61 32.36
CA ASN A 7 42.55 9.44 30.99
C ASN A 7 44.07 9.15 31.00
N PHE A 8 44.60 8.53 29.93
CA PHE A 8 45.96 8.71 29.36
C PHE A 8 45.93 8.18 27.90
N ILE A 9 46.41 8.79 26.79
CA ILE A 9 47.30 9.92 26.41
C ILE A 9 48.71 9.53 25.88
N ALA A 10 49.00 10.01 24.65
CA ALA A 10 50.29 10.07 23.92
C ALA A 10 50.91 8.74 23.44
N ALA A 11 51.79 8.68 22.42
CA ALA A 11 52.47 9.71 21.59
C ALA A 11 52.36 9.33 20.07
N LEU A 12 52.55 10.18 19.04
CA LEU A 12 53.65 11.09 18.65
C LEU A 12 55.00 10.37 18.44
N SER A 13 55.81 10.59 17.38
CA SER A 13 55.80 11.60 16.28
C SER A 13 56.03 10.90 14.90
N VAL A 14 56.71 11.34 13.81
CA VAL A 14 57.71 12.40 13.47
C VAL A 14 57.47 12.92 12.00
N ALA A 15 58.11 14.05 11.68
CA ALA A 15 58.29 14.75 10.40
C ALA A 15 59.30 14.05 9.42
N THR A 16 59.75 14.56 8.25
CA THR A 16 59.87 15.92 7.65
C THR A 16 59.54 15.91 6.13
N VAL A 17 59.00 16.96 5.49
CA VAL A 17 59.67 18.18 4.94
C VAL A 17 61.04 17.88 4.27
N GLY A 18 61.36 18.33 3.05
CA GLY A 18 60.59 19.07 2.02
C GLY A 18 61.52 19.75 1.00
N ALA A 19 61.08 20.06 -0.23
CA ALA A 19 61.87 20.80 -1.23
C ALA A 19 60.99 21.52 -2.27
N VAL A 20 61.46 22.68 -2.78
CA VAL A 20 60.84 23.45 -3.88
C VAL A 20 61.82 23.51 -5.05
N GLY A 21 61.34 23.28 -6.27
CA GLY A 21 62.14 23.40 -7.50
C GLY A 21 61.37 24.11 -8.61
N LEU A 22 61.93 25.21 -9.12
CA LEU A 22 61.42 25.93 -10.29
C LEU A 22 62.20 25.51 -11.54
N SER A 23 61.50 24.94 -12.52
CA SER A 23 62.03 24.70 -13.87
C SER A 23 61.04 25.19 -14.92
N ARG A 24 61.56 25.75 -16.02
CA ARG A 24 60.79 26.37 -17.12
C ARG A 24 60.89 25.53 -18.40
N CYS A 25 59.86 25.68 -19.24
CA CYS A 25 59.86 25.43 -20.68
C CYS A 25 60.18 24.01 -21.21
N ALA A 26 59.14 23.31 -21.64
CA ALA A 26 59.11 22.69 -22.97
C ALA A 26 57.65 22.64 -23.47
N ALA A 27 57.41 23.02 -24.73
CA ALA A 27 56.12 22.78 -25.37
C ALA A 27 56.17 21.37 -26.00
N GLY A 28 55.23 20.50 -25.61
CA GLY A 28 55.08 19.15 -26.14
C GLY A 28 53.65 18.95 -26.62
N GLU A 29 53.47 18.70 -27.91
CA GLU A 29 52.15 18.61 -28.53
C GLU A 29 51.47 17.29 -28.15
N GLN A 30 50.39 17.35 -27.36
CA GLN A 30 49.58 16.16 -27.10
C GLN A 30 48.64 15.89 -28.30
N PRO A 31 48.63 14.66 -28.85
CA PRO A 31 47.71 14.32 -29.92
C PRO A 31 46.27 14.38 -29.38
N ARG A 32 45.41 15.16 -30.05
CA ARG A 32 43.99 15.25 -29.70
C ARG A 32 43.32 13.89 -29.92
N VAL A 33 43.07 13.17 -28.83
CA VAL A 33 42.11 12.06 -28.84
C VAL A 33 40.73 12.67 -29.11
N SER A 34 40.21 12.46 -30.31
CA SER A 34 38.86 12.90 -30.68
C SER A 34 37.85 12.21 -29.77
N GLY A 35 37.35 12.95 -28.77
CA GLY A 35 36.32 12.45 -27.89
C GLY A 35 35.07 12.10 -28.69
N VAL A 36 34.78 10.81 -28.81
CA VAL A 36 33.49 10.35 -29.32
C VAL A 36 32.43 10.92 -28.39
N ALA A 37 31.60 11.83 -28.91
CA ALA A 37 30.51 12.41 -28.15
C ALA A 37 29.59 11.27 -27.69
N ALA A 38 29.63 10.95 -26.40
CA ALA A 38 28.72 9.99 -25.82
C ALA A 38 27.31 10.54 -25.98
N SER A 39 26.55 9.98 -26.93
CA SER A 39 25.15 10.31 -27.13
C SER A 39 24.42 10.10 -25.82
N GLN A 40 24.09 11.19 -25.14
CA GLN A 40 23.30 11.14 -23.92
C GLN A 40 21.92 10.64 -24.30
N VAL A 41 21.71 9.34 -24.13
CA VAL A 41 20.40 8.71 -24.17
C VAL A 41 19.53 9.53 -23.21
N PRO A 42 18.43 10.16 -23.66
CA PRO A 42 17.61 10.96 -22.78
C PRO A 42 17.20 10.12 -21.58
N ALA A 43 17.58 10.56 -20.37
CA ALA A 43 17.15 9.90 -19.14
C ALA A 43 15.62 9.89 -19.17
N ALA A 44 15.04 8.69 -19.30
CA ALA A 44 13.61 8.55 -19.50
C ALA A 44 12.91 9.16 -18.29
N ALA A 45 12.23 10.30 -18.49
CA ALA A 45 11.43 10.94 -17.45
C ALA A 45 10.50 9.88 -16.88
N SER A 46 10.61 9.62 -15.57
CA SER A 46 10.01 8.43 -14.97
C SER A 46 8.52 8.43 -15.25
N ALA A 47 8.06 7.44 -16.03
CA ALA A 47 6.67 7.36 -16.42
C ALA A 47 5.81 7.34 -15.15
N GLY A 48 4.92 8.32 -15.04
CA GLY A 48 3.93 8.37 -13.96
C GLY A 48 3.11 7.09 -13.96
N LEU A 49 2.55 6.75 -12.80
CA LEU A 49 1.63 5.62 -12.74
C LEU A 49 0.46 5.85 -13.69
N LEU A 50 0.00 4.78 -14.33
CA LEU A 50 -1.11 4.86 -15.26
C LEU A 50 -2.38 5.28 -14.48
N PRO A 51 -3.15 6.27 -14.97
CA PRO A 51 -4.36 6.70 -14.31
C PRO A 51 -5.39 5.56 -14.27
N PRO A 52 -6.31 5.58 -13.29
CA PRO A 52 -7.41 4.61 -13.24
C PRO A 52 -8.30 4.70 -14.49
N PRO A 53 -9.09 3.65 -14.78
CA PRO A 53 -10.10 3.69 -15.83
C PRO A 53 -11.08 4.87 -15.66
N PRO A 54 -11.61 5.45 -16.75
CA PRO A 54 -12.64 6.46 -16.66
C PRO A 54 -13.93 5.87 -16.05
N LYS A 55 -14.75 6.69 -15.38
CA LYS A 55 -15.98 6.23 -14.72
C LYS A 55 -16.98 5.54 -15.66
N SER A 56 -16.89 5.78 -16.97
CA SER A 56 -17.68 5.12 -18.03
C SER A 56 -17.22 3.69 -18.38
N ALA A 57 -16.03 3.27 -17.94
CA ALA A 57 -15.54 1.90 -18.09
C ALA A 57 -15.93 0.99 -16.91
N ARG A 58 -16.68 1.51 -15.93
CA ARG A 58 -17.16 0.75 -14.77
C ARG A 58 -18.23 -0.25 -15.20
N ILE A 59 -18.13 -1.47 -14.67
CA ILE A 59 -19.06 -2.58 -14.94
C ILE A 59 -19.97 -2.83 -13.74
N ALA A 60 -21.06 -3.59 -13.92
CA ALA A 60 -21.85 -4.07 -12.79
C ALA A 60 -21.03 -5.02 -11.90
N LEU A 61 -21.29 -5.04 -10.60
CA LEU A 61 -20.76 -6.10 -9.72
C LEU A 61 -21.32 -7.48 -10.15
N PRO A 62 -20.50 -8.54 -10.10
CA PRO A 62 -20.99 -9.91 -10.23
C PRO A 62 -22.10 -10.21 -9.21
N ALA A 63 -23.22 -10.76 -9.66
CA ALA A 63 -24.38 -10.97 -8.81
C ALA A 63 -24.15 -12.13 -7.82
N GLY A 64 -24.26 -11.86 -6.51
CA GLY A 64 -24.32 -12.88 -5.46
C GLY A 64 -23.06 -13.75 -5.31
N GLY A 65 -21.89 -13.22 -5.66
CA GLY A 65 -20.63 -13.98 -5.67
C GLY A 65 -19.50 -13.33 -4.87
N VAL A 66 -18.50 -14.14 -4.51
CA VAL A 66 -17.27 -13.69 -3.85
C VAL A 66 -16.32 -13.07 -4.89
N LEU A 67 -15.83 -11.87 -4.60
CA LEU A 67 -14.90 -11.11 -5.43
C LEU A 67 -13.45 -11.42 -5.01
N SER A 68 -12.82 -12.40 -5.66
CA SER A 68 -11.40 -12.78 -5.44
C SER A 68 -10.44 -12.31 -6.53
N VAL A 69 -10.98 -11.93 -7.70
CA VAL A 69 -10.25 -11.42 -8.88
C VAL A 69 -11.03 -10.26 -9.48
N LEU A 70 -10.34 -9.35 -10.17
CA LEU A 70 -11.01 -8.41 -11.07
C LEU A 70 -11.39 -9.15 -12.37
N PRO A 71 -12.56 -8.88 -12.98
CA PRO A 71 -13.01 -9.61 -14.17
C PRO A 71 -12.53 -8.97 -15.48
N GLY A 72 -12.43 -9.81 -16.53
CA GLY A 72 -12.06 -9.40 -17.89
C GLY A 72 -10.55 -9.31 -18.11
N GLU A 73 -10.13 -9.00 -19.34
CA GLU A 73 -8.71 -8.88 -19.71
C GLU A 73 -8.23 -7.42 -19.60
N GLY A 74 -7.04 -7.17 -19.04
CA GLY A 74 -6.56 -5.80 -18.80
C GLY A 74 -5.29 -5.72 -17.94
N ASP A 75 -4.99 -4.53 -17.44
CA ASP A 75 -3.78 -4.22 -16.65
C ASP A 75 -4.09 -3.70 -15.23
N LEU A 76 -5.30 -3.95 -14.72
CA LEU A 76 -5.73 -3.45 -13.41
C LEU A 76 -5.06 -4.23 -12.26
N LEU A 77 -4.85 -3.55 -11.13
CA LEU A 77 -4.36 -4.14 -9.88
C LEU A 77 -5.12 -3.52 -8.70
N ALA A 78 -5.92 -4.31 -7.99
CA ALA A 78 -6.55 -3.86 -6.75
C ALA A 78 -5.62 -4.19 -5.58
N LEU A 79 -4.79 -3.23 -5.15
CA LEU A 79 -4.04 -3.34 -3.91
C LEU A 79 -4.96 -3.00 -2.74
N THR A 80 -5.34 -4.02 -1.99
CA THR A 80 -6.24 -3.95 -0.84
C THR A 80 -5.46 -4.21 0.43
N VAL A 81 -5.76 -3.50 1.51
CA VAL A 81 -5.06 -3.69 2.79
C VAL A 81 -6.02 -3.69 3.98
N ASP A 82 -5.77 -4.57 4.94
CA ASP A 82 -6.71 -4.94 5.99
C ASP A 82 -6.31 -4.39 7.38
N ASP A 83 -7.23 -4.57 8.33
CA ASP A 83 -7.14 -4.24 9.76
C ASP A 83 -6.96 -2.77 10.12
N GLY A 84 -5.71 -2.28 10.07
CA GLY A 84 -5.29 -1.03 10.69
C GLY A 84 -4.76 -1.16 12.12
N VAL A 85 -4.08 -2.24 12.51
CA VAL A 85 -3.54 -2.36 13.89
C VAL A 85 -2.58 -1.21 14.25
N SER A 86 -1.78 -0.72 13.30
CA SER A 86 -0.68 0.24 13.57
C SER A 86 -0.90 1.61 12.95
N SER A 87 -1.03 2.65 13.79
CA SER A 87 -1.21 4.05 13.37
C SER A 87 -0.11 4.54 12.44
N ASP A 88 1.15 4.16 12.69
CA ASP A 88 2.28 4.53 11.81
C ASP A 88 2.21 3.85 10.44
N VAL A 89 1.71 2.60 10.36
CA VAL A 89 1.54 1.89 9.09
C VAL A 89 0.36 2.47 8.29
N VAL A 90 -0.76 2.79 8.95
CA VAL A 90 -1.89 3.53 8.35
C VAL A 90 -1.41 4.87 7.79
N ARG A 91 -0.67 5.66 8.58
CA ARG A 91 -0.08 6.95 8.17
C ARG A 91 0.86 6.79 6.98
N ALA A 92 1.75 5.80 7.04
CA ALA A 92 2.74 5.54 6.00
C ALA A 92 2.10 5.12 4.67
N TYR A 93 1.13 4.20 4.68
CA TYR A 93 0.37 3.80 3.48
C TYR A 93 -0.48 4.95 2.91
N THR A 94 -1.02 5.82 3.77
CA THR A 94 -1.81 7.00 3.34
C THR A 94 -0.90 8.03 2.66
N GLN A 95 0.26 8.34 3.25
CA GLN A 95 1.26 9.21 2.67
C GLN A 95 1.83 8.63 1.36
N PHE A 96 2.07 7.32 1.33
CA PHE A 96 2.51 6.58 0.14
C PHE A 96 1.53 6.71 -1.03
N ALA A 97 0.22 6.55 -0.80
CA ALA A 97 -0.79 6.81 -1.82
C ALA A 97 -0.69 8.26 -2.32
N LYS A 98 -0.69 9.23 -1.39
CA LYS A 98 -0.64 10.66 -1.67
C LYS A 98 0.55 11.09 -2.55
N ASP A 99 1.74 10.58 -2.26
CA ASP A 99 2.98 10.97 -2.95
C ASP A 99 3.18 10.26 -4.31
N THR A 100 2.50 9.13 -4.54
CA THR A 100 2.70 8.29 -5.73
C THR A 100 1.55 8.32 -6.73
N GLY A 101 0.34 8.64 -6.28
CA GLY A 101 -0.89 8.46 -7.04
C GLY A 101 -1.45 7.03 -6.99
N ILE A 102 -0.86 6.12 -6.19
CA ILE A 102 -1.42 4.77 -5.99
C ILE A 102 -2.81 4.85 -5.37
N ARG A 103 -3.70 3.99 -5.86
CA ARG A 103 -5.09 3.87 -5.40
C ARG A 103 -5.24 2.58 -4.60
N LEU A 104 -5.89 2.65 -3.44
CA LEU A 104 -5.95 1.59 -2.44
C LEU A 104 -7.38 1.33 -1.97
N THR A 105 -7.67 0.09 -1.54
CA THR A 105 -8.90 -0.20 -0.78
C THR A 105 -8.54 -0.66 0.62
N TYR A 106 -8.99 0.06 1.64
CA TYR A 106 -8.77 -0.26 3.05
C TYR A 106 -9.98 -1.01 3.61
N PHE A 107 -9.78 -2.27 4.01
CA PHE A 107 -10.76 -3.04 4.76
C PHE A 107 -10.57 -2.73 6.25
N VAL A 108 -11.39 -1.80 6.76
CA VAL A 108 -11.24 -1.17 8.08
C VAL A 108 -11.79 -2.06 9.18
N ASN A 109 -10.96 -2.36 10.18
CA ASN A 109 -11.34 -3.00 11.45
C ASN A 109 -11.49 -1.91 12.54
N GLY A 110 -12.72 -1.47 12.77
CA GLY A 110 -13.01 -0.18 13.42
C GLY A 110 -12.64 -0.04 14.90
N ILE A 111 -12.28 -1.12 15.60
CA ILE A 111 -11.85 -1.06 17.02
C ILE A 111 -10.50 -0.34 17.21
N TYR A 112 -9.67 -0.24 16.17
CA TYR A 112 -8.34 0.37 16.26
C TYR A 112 -8.38 1.90 16.14
N ARG A 113 -7.79 2.59 17.12
CA ARG A 113 -7.72 4.07 17.17
C ARG A 113 -6.89 4.70 16.04
N SER A 114 -6.05 3.92 15.37
CA SER A 114 -5.26 4.29 14.18
C SER A 114 -6.11 4.96 13.10
N TRP A 115 -7.35 4.51 12.96
CA TRP A 115 -8.41 5.09 12.11
C TRP A 115 -8.91 6.47 12.57
N THR A 116 -8.32 7.04 13.62
CA THR A 116 -8.53 8.42 14.08
C THR A 116 -7.22 9.18 14.32
N ASP A 117 -6.14 8.51 14.74
CA ASP A 117 -4.81 9.11 15.04
C ASP A 117 -4.26 10.00 13.90
N HIS A 118 -4.57 9.68 12.63
CA HIS A 118 -4.13 10.43 11.44
C HIS A 118 -5.27 10.67 10.42
N ALA A 119 -6.50 10.86 10.90
CA ALA A 119 -7.67 11.03 10.03
C ALA A 119 -7.62 12.31 9.17
N ASP A 120 -6.88 13.34 9.59
CA ASP A 120 -6.63 14.56 8.82
C ASP A 120 -5.86 14.31 7.52
N LEU A 121 -4.89 13.38 7.56
CA LEU A 121 -4.15 12.95 6.37
C LEU A 121 -4.98 12.03 5.47
N LEU A 122 -5.82 11.17 6.06
CA LEU A 122 -6.59 10.17 5.31
C LEU A 122 -7.84 10.74 4.63
N ARG A 123 -8.57 11.66 5.28
CA ARG A 123 -9.84 12.23 4.75
C ARG A 123 -9.76 12.70 3.29
N PRO A 124 -8.81 13.56 2.88
CA PRO A 124 -8.79 14.08 1.51
C PRO A 124 -8.65 12.97 0.45
N LEU A 125 -7.89 11.92 0.75
CA LEU A 125 -7.73 10.77 -0.16
C LEU A 125 -8.98 9.89 -0.20
N VAL A 126 -9.79 9.88 0.85
CA VAL A 126 -11.09 9.20 0.88
C VAL A 126 -12.15 10.02 0.13
N ASP A 127 -12.16 11.34 0.31
CA ASP A 127 -13.07 12.28 -0.36
C ASP A 127 -12.82 12.33 -1.89
N ASP A 128 -11.56 12.34 -2.32
CA ASP A 128 -11.15 12.20 -3.74
C ASP A 128 -11.35 10.75 -4.27
N GLY A 129 -11.68 9.79 -3.39
CA GLY A 129 -11.81 8.38 -3.72
C GLY A 129 -10.52 7.73 -4.20
N GLN A 130 -9.34 8.25 -3.82
CA GLN A 130 -8.04 7.61 -4.04
C GLN A 130 -7.83 6.42 -3.09
N ILE A 131 -8.33 6.54 -1.86
CA ILE A 131 -8.41 5.45 -0.89
C ILE A 131 -9.88 5.16 -0.64
N GLN A 132 -10.34 3.99 -1.04
CA GLN A 132 -11.69 3.53 -0.72
C GLN A 132 -11.69 2.86 0.66
N LEU A 133 -12.65 3.19 1.53
CA LEU A 133 -12.87 2.46 2.79
C LEU A 133 -13.99 1.42 2.63
N ALA A 134 -13.76 0.21 3.13
CA ALA A 134 -14.67 -0.93 3.12
C ALA A 134 -14.72 -1.62 4.49
N ASN A 135 -15.71 -2.49 4.74
CA ASN A 135 -15.97 -3.04 6.08
C ASN A 135 -15.18 -4.34 6.35
N HIS A 136 -14.41 -4.40 7.44
CA HIS A 136 -13.69 -5.59 7.91
C HIS A 136 -14.14 -6.05 9.31
N THR A 137 -15.43 -5.90 9.61
CA THR A 137 -16.05 -6.07 10.95
C THR A 137 -15.56 -5.05 11.97
N TRP A 138 -16.15 -5.06 13.17
CA TRP A 138 -15.78 -4.12 14.23
C TRP A 138 -14.52 -4.56 14.98
N SER A 139 -14.34 -5.87 15.22
CA SER A 139 -13.25 -6.39 16.08
C SER A 139 -12.64 -7.72 15.60
N HIS A 140 -12.67 -7.98 14.29
CA HIS A 140 -12.09 -9.17 13.63
C HIS A 140 -12.34 -10.54 14.32
N PRO A 141 -13.58 -10.90 14.70
CA PRO A 141 -13.89 -12.26 15.11
C PRO A 141 -14.06 -13.18 13.89
N ASP A 142 -13.84 -14.48 14.06
CA ASP A 142 -14.30 -15.46 13.08
C ASP A 142 -15.83 -15.49 13.05
N LEU A 143 -16.41 -14.82 12.04
CA LEU A 143 -17.85 -14.68 11.85
C LEU A 143 -18.57 -16.03 11.77
N THR A 144 -17.91 -17.09 11.28
CA THR A 144 -18.54 -18.41 11.11
C THR A 144 -18.90 -19.05 12.44
N LYS A 145 -18.24 -18.64 13.53
CA LYS A 145 -18.43 -19.13 14.90
C LYS A 145 -19.40 -18.28 15.74
N LEU A 146 -19.97 -17.20 15.18
CA LEU A 146 -20.86 -16.29 15.90
C LEU A 146 -22.35 -16.55 15.64
N PRO A 147 -23.24 -16.28 16.62
CA PRO A 147 -24.67 -16.10 16.40
C PRO A 147 -24.98 -15.00 15.36
N LEU A 148 -26.08 -15.15 14.62
CA LEU A 148 -26.50 -14.21 13.56
C LEU A 148 -26.60 -12.74 14.03
N VAL A 149 -27.02 -12.52 15.28
CA VAL A 149 -27.13 -11.19 15.88
C VAL A 149 -25.77 -10.53 16.09
N ASP A 150 -24.76 -11.31 16.51
CA ASP A 150 -23.41 -10.83 16.76
C ASP A 150 -22.65 -10.61 15.44
N VAL A 151 -22.89 -11.45 14.43
CA VAL A 151 -22.46 -11.18 13.05
C VAL A 151 -23.04 -9.84 12.57
N ALA A 152 -24.34 -9.63 12.73
CA ALA A 152 -24.99 -8.39 12.27
C ALA A 152 -24.48 -7.14 13.01
N GLU A 153 -24.20 -7.24 14.32
CA GLU A 153 -23.62 -6.14 15.11
C GLU A 153 -22.19 -5.81 14.68
N GLN A 154 -21.37 -6.82 14.39
CA GLN A 154 -20.01 -6.64 13.85
C GLN A 154 -19.99 -5.83 12.54
N PHE A 155 -20.96 -6.05 11.64
CA PHE A 155 -21.14 -5.24 10.44
C PHE A 155 -21.64 -3.83 10.77
N ARG A 156 -22.74 -3.71 11.53
CA ARG A 156 -23.41 -2.43 11.82
C ARG A 156 -22.51 -1.47 12.57
N ARG A 157 -21.85 -1.92 13.63
CA ARG A 157 -21.01 -1.07 14.48
C ARG A 157 -19.81 -0.50 13.72
N ASN A 158 -19.24 -1.27 12.79
CA ASN A 158 -18.17 -0.78 11.92
C ASN A 158 -18.68 0.14 10.80
N HIS A 159 -19.88 -0.12 10.26
CA HIS A 159 -20.54 0.82 9.35
C HIS A 159 -20.82 2.17 10.03
N ASP A 160 -21.34 2.16 11.25
CA ASP A 160 -21.58 3.34 12.08
C ASP A 160 -20.29 4.12 12.35
N PHE A 161 -19.17 3.43 12.59
CA PHE A 161 -17.86 4.06 12.72
C PHE A 161 -17.38 4.70 11.42
N LEU A 162 -17.45 3.99 10.28
CA LEU A 162 -17.06 4.52 8.97
C LEU A 162 -17.92 5.71 8.53
N TRP A 163 -19.23 5.67 8.79
CA TRP A 163 -20.15 6.76 8.52
C TRP A 163 -19.89 7.98 9.43
N LYS A 164 -19.81 7.79 10.75
CA LYS A 164 -19.62 8.91 11.70
C LYS A 164 -18.22 9.52 11.62
N THR A 165 -17.21 8.72 11.34
CA THR A 165 -15.84 9.22 11.20
C THR A 165 -15.60 9.81 9.82
N TYR A 166 -15.88 9.08 8.73
CA TYR A 166 -15.46 9.46 7.37
C TYR A 166 -16.61 9.85 6.42
N GLY A 167 -17.88 9.79 6.83
CA GLY A 167 -19.03 9.96 5.93
C GLY A 167 -19.19 8.83 4.91
N VAL A 168 -18.45 7.73 5.05
CA VAL A 168 -18.40 6.65 4.07
C VAL A 168 -19.49 5.62 4.35
N ASP A 169 -20.41 5.50 3.39
CA ASP A 169 -21.20 4.28 3.22
C ASP A 169 -20.28 3.18 2.66
N ALA A 170 -19.90 2.23 3.48
CA ALA A 170 -18.93 1.18 3.10
C ALA A 170 -19.53 0.06 2.23
N ARG A 171 -20.83 0.08 1.93
CA ARG A 171 -21.51 -0.96 1.13
C ARG A 171 -21.24 -0.79 -0.37
N PRO A 172 -21.21 -1.88 -1.17
CA PRO A 172 -21.53 -3.26 -0.78
C PRO A 172 -20.33 -4.09 -0.28
N TYR A 173 -19.14 -3.49 -0.15
CA TYR A 173 -17.89 -4.23 0.05
C TYR A 173 -17.64 -4.58 1.51
N PHE A 174 -17.35 -5.85 1.75
CA PHE A 174 -16.76 -6.31 2.99
C PHE A 174 -15.70 -7.38 2.72
N ARG A 175 -14.82 -7.59 3.69
CA ARG A 175 -13.94 -8.76 3.72
C ARG A 175 -14.15 -9.48 5.05
N PRO A 176 -14.50 -10.77 5.06
CA PRO A 176 -14.62 -11.51 6.32
C PRO A 176 -13.23 -11.73 6.94
N PRO A 177 -13.07 -11.56 8.25
CA PRO A 177 -11.90 -11.97 9.01
C PRO A 177 -11.42 -13.38 8.64
N TYR A 178 -10.10 -13.55 8.50
CA TYR A 178 -9.46 -14.80 8.05
C TYR A 178 -9.92 -15.34 6.68
N GLY A 179 -10.69 -14.57 5.90
CA GLY A 179 -11.39 -15.07 4.71
C GLY A 179 -12.56 -16.02 5.00
N ALA A 180 -13.00 -16.14 6.26
CA ALA A 180 -13.94 -17.17 6.69
C ALA A 180 -15.40 -16.84 6.34
N THR A 181 -15.94 -17.52 5.32
CA THR A 181 -17.34 -17.40 4.88
C THR A 181 -18.20 -18.60 5.30
N SER A 182 -19.51 -18.40 5.29
CA SER A 182 -20.51 -19.46 5.40
C SER A 182 -21.85 -18.96 4.87
N PRO A 183 -22.80 -19.84 4.49
CA PRO A 183 -24.13 -19.42 4.07
C PRO A 183 -24.90 -18.59 5.11
N HIS A 184 -24.49 -18.61 6.38
CA HIS A 184 -25.08 -17.77 7.43
C HIS A 184 -24.46 -16.36 7.47
N VAL A 185 -23.14 -16.25 7.25
CA VAL A 185 -22.43 -14.98 7.09
C VAL A 185 -22.90 -14.28 5.82
N ASP A 186 -22.95 -15.00 4.71
CA ASP A 186 -23.34 -14.49 3.39
C ASP A 186 -24.79 -13.97 3.39
N LYS A 187 -25.69 -14.63 4.15
CA LYS A 187 -27.06 -14.14 4.36
C LYS A 187 -27.08 -12.85 5.19
N VAL A 188 -26.39 -12.81 6.32
CA VAL A 188 -26.40 -11.62 7.21
C VAL A 188 -25.72 -10.41 6.56
N SER A 189 -24.64 -10.61 5.80
CA SER A 189 -24.03 -9.53 5.02
C SER A 189 -24.98 -9.06 3.91
N GLY A 190 -25.60 -9.99 3.17
CA GLY A 190 -26.60 -9.70 2.14
C GLY A 190 -27.80 -8.90 2.66
N ASP A 191 -28.40 -9.33 3.79
CA ASP A 191 -29.51 -8.65 4.48
C ASP A 191 -29.15 -7.20 4.90
N LEU A 192 -27.86 -6.91 5.08
CA LEU A 192 -27.33 -5.58 5.44
C LEU A 192 -26.84 -4.75 4.23
N GLY A 193 -27.00 -5.28 3.00
CA GLY A 193 -26.52 -4.64 1.76
C GLY A 193 -25.02 -4.83 1.50
N TYR A 194 -24.33 -5.68 2.25
CA TYR A 194 -22.95 -6.10 2.03
C TYR A 194 -22.92 -7.32 1.09
N THR A 195 -23.24 -7.07 -0.18
CA THR A 195 -23.39 -8.10 -1.22
C THR A 195 -22.09 -8.42 -1.97
N ALA A 196 -20.99 -7.71 -1.72
CA ALA A 196 -19.69 -7.91 -2.35
C ALA A 196 -18.64 -8.38 -1.33
N GLY A 197 -18.75 -9.66 -0.92
CA GLY A 197 -17.73 -10.32 -0.12
C GLY A 197 -16.43 -10.43 -0.92
N THR A 198 -15.39 -9.73 -0.48
CA THR A 198 -14.16 -9.53 -1.24
C THR A 198 -13.02 -10.29 -0.59
N LEU A 199 -12.51 -11.33 -1.26
CA LEU A 199 -11.29 -12.03 -0.89
C LEU A 199 -10.12 -11.53 -1.74
N TRP A 200 -9.18 -12.38 -2.11
CA TRP A 200 -7.98 -12.05 -2.85
C TRP A 200 -7.50 -13.23 -3.69
N SER A 201 -6.65 -12.93 -4.68
CA SER A 201 -5.93 -13.91 -5.51
C SER A 201 -4.41 -13.74 -5.43
N GLY A 202 -3.96 -12.63 -4.82
CA GLY A 202 -2.57 -12.41 -4.42
C GLY A 202 -2.46 -11.92 -2.99
N SER A 203 -1.27 -12.02 -2.41
CA SER A 203 -1.00 -11.71 -1.00
C SER A 203 0.40 -11.13 -0.85
N LEU A 204 0.59 -10.19 0.07
CA LEU A 204 1.91 -9.73 0.53
C LEU A 204 2.49 -10.55 1.68
N GLU A 205 1.70 -11.48 2.26
CA GLU A 205 2.02 -12.29 3.45
C GLU A 205 2.35 -11.49 4.74
N ASP A 206 2.16 -10.18 4.72
CA ASP A 206 2.44 -9.20 5.79
C ASP A 206 1.40 -9.19 6.95
N HIS A 207 0.59 -10.23 7.09
CA HIS A 207 -0.32 -10.42 8.23
C HIS A 207 0.44 -10.70 9.54
N VAL A 208 1.58 -11.37 9.40
CA VAL A 208 2.62 -11.52 10.43
C VAL A 208 3.83 -10.65 10.07
N TRP A 209 4.73 -10.44 11.03
CA TRP A 209 6.01 -9.80 10.73
C TRP A 209 6.83 -10.68 9.77
N ILE A 210 7.23 -10.10 8.64
CA ILE A 210 8.13 -10.70 7.65
C ILE A 210 9.21 -9.68 7.25
N PRO A 211 10.41 -10.11 6.79
CA PRO A 211 11.44 -9.19 6.33
C PRO A 211 10.96 -8.35 5.13
N PRO A 212 11.41 -7.09 4.98
CA PRO A 212 10.98 -6.23 3.86
C PRO A 212 11.23 -6.84 2.47
N ALA A 213 12.33 -7.58 2.32
CA ALA A 213 12.67 -8.31 1.09
C ALA A 213 11.64 -9.41 0.73
N GLU A 214 10.96 -9.99 1.73
CA GLU A 214 9.90 -11.00 1.51
C GLU A 214 8.62 -10.34 1.01
N VAL A 215 8.28 -9.15 1.52
CA VAL A 215 7.18 -8.32 0.99
C VAL A 215 7.42 -8.00 -0.49
N VAL A 216 8.65 -7.64 -0.86
CA VAL A 216 9.04 -7.38 -2.26
C VAL A 216 8.98 -8.67 -3.10
N ARG A 217 9.38 -9.83 -2.55
CA ARG A 217 9.24 -11.14 -3.22
C ARG A 217 7.77 -11.46 -3.50
N MET A 218 6.87 -11.16 -2.56
CA MET A 218 5.43 -11.34 -2.73
C MET A 218 4.83 -10.35 -3.72
N ALA A 219 5.23 -9.08 -3.70
CA ALA A 219 4.85 -8.12 -4.74
C ALA A 219 5.31 -8.57 -6.15
N HIS A 220 6.54 -9.06 -6.30
CA HIS A 220 6.99 -9.66 -7.57
C HIS A 220 6.17 -10.89 -7.98
N LYS A 221 5.67 -11.69 -7.03
CA LYS A 221 4.81 -12.86 -7.32
C LYS A 221 3.38 -12.46 -7.70
N HIS A 222 2.83 -11.43 -7.06
CA HIS A 222 1.38 -11.18 -7.02
C HIS A 222 0.92 -9.82 -7.56
N PHE A 223 1.80 -8.85 -7.84
CA PHE A 223 1.41 -7.63 -8.56
C PHE A 223 1.30 -7.96 -10.05
N THR A 224 0.17 -8.53 -10.42
CA THR A 224 -0.16 -9.01 -11.77
C THR A 224 -1.50 -8.45 -12.23
N ALA A 225 -1.75 -8.53 -13.54
CA ALA A 225 -3.02 -8.14 -14.15
C ALA A 225 -4.21 -8.78 -13.42
N GLN A 226 -5.27 -8.00 -13.22
CA GLN A 226 -6.56 -8.38 -12.65
C GLN A 226 -6.52 -9.02 -11.25
N THR A 227 -5.38 -8.90 -10.56
CA THR A 227 -5.19 -9.50 -9.24
C THR A 227 -5.79 -8.58 -8.18
N ILE A 228 -6.54 -9.17 -7.24
CA ILE A 228 -6.88 -8.51 -5.98
C ILE A 228 -5.82 -9.00 -4.99
N VAL A 229 -4.98 -8.09 -4.51
CA VAL A 229 -3.89 -8.39 -3.59
C VAL A 229 -4.28 -7.95 -2.19
N ILE A 230 -4.14 -8.83 -1.19
CA ILE A 230 -4.20 -8.46 0.23
C ILE A 230 -2.81 -8.05 0.75
N GLY A 231 -2.78 -6.97 1.52
CA GLY A 231 -1.72 -6.67 2.49
C GLY A 231 -2.35 -6.24 3.83
N HIS A 232 -1.55 -5.81 4.81
CA HIS A 232 -2.07 -5.51 6.15
C HIS A 232 -1.46 -4.25 6.75
N LEU A 233 -2.30 -3.43 7.39
CA LEU A 233 -1.88 -2.18 8.03
C LEU A 233 -1.34 -2.41 9.47
N ASN A 234 -0.57 -3.49 9.62
CA ASN A 234 -0.28 -4.11 10.92
C ASN A 234 1.21 -4.01 11.31
N HIS A 235 2.13 -4.37 10.42
CA HIS A 235 3.57 -4.46 10.74
C HIS A 235 4.42 -3.46 9.92
N PRO A 236 5.42 -2.79 10.50
CA PRO A 236 6.27 -1.80 9.79
C PRO A 236 7.00 -2.22 8.51
N PRO A 237 7.49 -3.47 8.31
CA PRO A 237 8.43 -3.80 7.22
C PRO A 237 8.00 -3.42 5.79
N VAL A 238 6.70 -3.43 5.49
CA VAL A 238 6.19 -3.02 4.16
C VAL A 238 6.43 -1.54 3.84
N THR A 239 6.51 -0.69 4.87
CA THR A 239 6.74 0.75 4.73
C THR A 239 8.16 1.08 4.27
N GLU A 240 9.12 0.17 4.47
CA GLU A 240 10.51 0.32 4.04
C GLU A 240 10.70 0.11 2.53
N VAL A 241 9.74 -0.55 1.85
CA VAL A 241 9.88 -1.04 0.47
C VAL A 241 8.87 -0.45 -0.52
N PHE A 242 8.09 0.54 -0.10
CA PHE A 242 7.10 1.25 -0.91
C PHE A 242 7.61 1.72 -2.30
N GLY A 243 8.87 2.19 -2.40
CA GLY A 243 9.46 2.55 -3.69
C GLY A 243 9.57 1.36 -4.66
N GLN A 244 10.00 0.20 -4.15
CA GLN A 244 10.09 -1.04 -4.93
C GLN A 244 8.71 -1.55 -5.34
N LEU A 245 7.68 -1.37 -4.50
CA LEU A 245 6.29 -1.69 -4.86
C LEU A 245 5.81 -0.85 -6.06
N VAL A 246 6.07 0.46 -6.05
CA VAL A 246 5.75 1.36 -7.19
C VAL A 246 6.50 0.96 -8.45
N ASP A 247 7.80 0.63 -8.34
CA ASP A 247 8.60 0.30 -9.51
C ASP A 247 8.20 -1.06 -10.13
N ILE A 248 7.67 -2.00 -9.34
CA ILE A 248 7.02 -3.22 -9.88
C ILE A 248 5.75 -2.85 -10.67
N VAL A 249 4.88 -2.00 -10.12
CA VAL A 249 3.66 -1.52 -10.79
C VAL A 249 3.99 -0.79 -12.10
N ARG A 250 4.97 0.12 -12.08
CA ARG A 250 5.47 0.85 -13.27
C ARG A 250 6.02 -0.10 -14.33
N THR A 251 6.94 -0.99 -13.93
CA THR A 251 7.62 -1.92 -14.86
C THR A 251 6.64 -2.88 -15.53
N ARG A 252 5.60 -3.31 -14.79
CA ARG A 252 4.52 -4.15 -15.31
C ARG A 252 3.39 -3.38 -15.99
N ARG A 253 3.48 -2.03 -16.03
CA ARG A 253 2.48 -1.12 -16.61
C ARG A 253 1.07 -1.35 -16.05
N LEU A 254 0.96 -1.59 -14.75
CA LEU A 254 -0.33 -1.84 -14.09
C LEU A 254 -1.02 -0.53 -13.68
N ARG A 255 -2.36 -0.54 -13.70
CA ARG A 255 -3.23 0.51 -13.15
C ARG A 255 -3.69 0.12 -11.75
N THR A 256 -3.20 0.80 -10.72
CA THR A 256 -3.76 0.61 -9.37
C THR A 256 -5.17 1.17 -9.30
N VAL A 257 -6.12 0.40 -8.79
CA VAL A 257 -7.55 0.75 -8.73
C VAL A 257 -8.15 0.50 -7.35
N THR A 258 -9.10 1.34 -6.97
CA THR A 258 -10.09 0.99 -5.94
C THR A 258 -11.15 0.07 -6.56
N LEU A 259 -11.92 -0.66 -5.74
CA LEU A 259 -13.04 -1.46 -6.25
C LEU A 259 -14.11 -0.55 -6.87
N ASP A 260 -14.34 0.63 -6.30
CA ASP A 260 -15.21 1.66 -6.86
C ASP A 260 -14.72 2.23 -8.21
N ASP A 261 -13.45 2.07 -8.61
CA ASP A 261 -12.99 2.46 -9.96
C ASP A 261 -13.37 1.43 -11.03
N VAL A 262 -13.54 0.17 -10.63
CA VAL A 262 -13.88 -0.96 -11.52
C VAL A 262 -15.39 -1.15 -11.61
N PHE A 263 -16.11 -0.96 -10.52
CA PHE A 263 -17.51 -1.35 -10.41
C PHE A 263 -18.48 -0.18 -10.20
N VAL A 264 -19.68 -0.34 -10.75
CA VAL A 264 -20.86 0.47 -10.44
C VAL A 264 -21.46 -0.04 -9.13
N ARG A 265 -21.56 0.81 -8.11
CA ARG A 265 -22.27 0.47 -6.87
C ARG A 265 -23.77 0.22 -7.18
N PRO A 266 -24.41 -0.77 -6.55
CA PRO A 266 -25.84 -1.01 -6.72
C PRO A 266 -26.69 0.20 -6.28
N PRO A 267 -27.94 0.33 -6.78
CA PRO A 267 -28.92 1.22 -6.18
C PRO A 267 -29.08 0.98 -4.67
N ARG A 268 -29.39 2.05 -3.93
CA ARG A 268 -29.71 2.02 -2.50
C ARG A 268 -31.18 1.74 -2.25
#